data_AF-A0A7K6ASQ5-F1
#
_entry.id   AF-A0A7K6ASQ5-F1
#
_cell.length_a   1.000
_cell.length_b   1.000
_cell.length_c   1.000
_cell.angle_alpha   90.00
_cell.angle_beta   90.00
_cell.angle_gamma   90.00
#
_symmetry.space_group_name_H-M   'P 1'
#
loop_
_entity.id
_entity.type
_entity.pdbx_description
1 polymer ?
#
loop_
_entity_poly.entity_id
_entity_poly.type
_entity_poly.pdbx_seq_one_letter_code
_entity_poly.pdbx_strand_id
1 'polypeptide(L)'
;MNRKTRRWIFHIFLSLGIVYIKIGGFSSVVALGASIICNKIPGLAPRQRAICQSRPDAIIVIGEGSQMGINECQFQFRNGRWNCSALGERTVFGKELKVGSREAAFTYAIIAAGVAHAITAACTQGNLSDCGCDKEKQGQYHKEEGWKWGGCSADIRYGIGFAKVFVDAREIKQNARTLMNLHNNEAGRKV
;
A
#
# COMPACT_ATOMS: atom_id res chain seq x y z
N MET A 1 48.35 -33.39 0.92
CA MET A 1 47.15 -32.98 0.14
C MET A 1 47.57 -32.67 -1.29
N ASN A 2 46.96 -33.33 -2.29
CA ASN A 2 47.36 -33.24 -3.70
C ASN A 2 47.03 -31.86 -4.29
N ARG A 3 47.88 -31.32 -5.18
CA ARG A 3 47.70 -30.00 -5.84
C ARG A 3 46.35 -29.88 -6.55
N LYS A 4 45.85 -30.98 -7.13
CA LYS A 4 44.51 -31.03 -7.74
C LYS A 4 43.39 -30.78 -6.73
N THR A 5 43.48 -31.38 -5.55
CA THR A 5 42.48 -31.22 -4.46
C THR A 5 42.45 -29.78 -3.94
N ARG A 6 43.61 -29.13 -3.84
CA ARG A 6 43.72 -27.74 -3.37
C ARG A 6 43.08 -26.75 -4.35
N ARG A 7 43.24 -26.97 -5.67
CA ARG A 7 42.56 -26.18 -6.71
C ARG A 7 41.04 -26.38 -6.69
N TRP A 8 40.60 -27.63 -6.53
CA TRP A 8 39.17 -27.96 -6.46
C TRP A 8 38.46 -27.28 -5.28
N ILE A 9 39.08 -27.35 -4.10
CA ILE A 9 38.58 -26.68 -2.90
C ILE A 9 38.48 -25.16 -3.11
N PHE A 10 39.50 -24.56 -3.75
CA PHE A 10 39.50 -23.12 -4.04
C PHE A 10 38.35 -22.71 -4.97
N HIS A 11 38.06 -23.50 -6.01
CA HIS A 11 36.94 -23.24 -6.92
C HIS A 11 35.57 -23.42 -6.25
N ILE A 12 35.43 -24.38 -5.32
CA ILE A 12 34.20 -24.56 -4.53
C ILE A 12 33.98 -23.35 -3.61
N PHE A 13 35.00 -22.90 -2.88
CA PHE A 13 34.85 -21.72 -2.02
C PHE A 13 34.57 -20.44 -2.82
N LEU A 14 35.19 -20.27 -4.00
CA LEU A 14 34.94 -19.13 -4.87
C LEU A 14 33.49 -19.13 -5.40
N SER A 15 32.99 -20.29 -5.83
CA SER A 15 31.60 -20.41 -6.32
C SER A 15 30.57 -20.23 -5.22
N LEU A 16 30.79 -20.80 -4.02
CA LEU A 16 29.92 -20.56 -2.86
C LEU A 16 29.95 -19.09 -2.41
N GLY A 17 31.11 -18.43 -2.45
CA GLY A 17 31.24 -17.00 -2.16
C GLY A 17 30.49 -16.11 -3.15
N ILE A 18 30.57 -16.42 -4.45
CA ILE A 18 29.83 -15.69 -5.51
C ILE A 18 28.32 -15.88 -5.34
N VAL A 19 27.87 -17.10 -5.01
CA VAL A 19 26.46 -17.41 -4.74
C VAL A 19 25.97 -16.68 -3.50
N TYR A 20 26.77 -16.61 -2.43
CA TYR A 20 26.41 -15.88 -1.21
C TYR A 20 26.29 -14.36 -1.46
N ILE A 21 27.18 -13.78 -2.28
CA ILE A 21 27.09 -12.37 -2.70
C ILE A 21 25.85 -12.11 -3.57
N LYS A 22 25.46 -13.06 -4.42
CA LYS A 22 24.27 -12.98 -5.27
C LYS A 22 22.95 -13.15 -4.51
N ILE A 23 22.94 -13.96 -3.44
CA ILE A 23 21.74 -14.26 -2.65
C ILE A 23 21.56 -13.28 -1.47
N GLY A 24 22.64 -12.78 -0.87
CA GLY A 24 22.60 -11.93 0.34
C GLY A 24 22.46 -10.42 0.09
N GLY A 25 22.24 -9.98 -1.15
CA GLY A 25 22.41 -8.59 -1.56
C GLY A 25 21.12 -7.85 -1.90
N PHE A 26 20.17 -7.70 -0.98
CA PHE A 26 19.42 -6.44 -1.00
C PHE A 26 20.39 -5.36 -0.51
N SER A 27 20.83 -4.47 -1.41
CA SER A 27 21.79 -3.41 -1.09
C SER A 27 21.36 -2.65 0.18
N SER A 28 22.15 -2.76 1.25
CA SER A 28 21.92 -2.10 2.54
C SER A 28 21.69 -0.59 2.38
N VAL A 29 22.28 0.01 1.34
CA VAL A 29 22.15 1.43 0.96
C VAL A 29 20.71 1.79 0.56
N VAL A 30 19.99 0.90 -0.14
CA VAL A 30 18.58 1.13 -0.53
C VAL A 30 17.66 1.06 0.70
N ALA A 31 17.93 0.11 1.61
CA ALA A 31 17.22 -0.01 2.88
C ALA A 31 17.46 1.21 3.81
N LEU A 32 18.68 1.77 3.80
CA LEU A 32 19.02 3.02 4.49
C LEU A 32 18.21 4.21 3.96
N GLY A 33 18.05 4.33 2.63
CA GLY A 33 17.26 5.40 2.00
C GLY A 33 15.78 5.36 2.39
N ALA A 34 15.16 4.17 2.35
CA ALA A 34 13.76 3.99 2.72
C ALA A 34 13.49 4.35 4.20
N SER A 35 14.37 3.92 5.12
CA SER A 35 14.25 4.23 6.54
C SER A 35 14.29 5.73 6.82
N ILE A 36 15.19 6.47 6.17
CA ILE A 36 15.31 7.93 6.33
C ILE A 36 14.06 8.65 5.84
N ILE A 37 13.51 8.26 4.69
CA ILE A 37 12.31 8.89 4.11
C ILE A 37 11.10 8.63 5.02
N CYS A 38 10.83 7.37 5.36
CA CYS A 38 9.66 6.98 6.15
C CYS A 38 9.67 7.58 7.57
N ASN A 39 10.84 7.82 8.16
CA ASN A 39 10.96 8.47 9.46
C ASN A 39 10.58 9.96 9.40
N LYS A 40 10.80 10.62 8.26
CA LYS A 40 10.53 12.06 8.08
C LYS A 40 9.09 12.37 7.68
N ILE A 41 8.30 11.39 7.23
CA ILE A 41 6.90 11.63 6.84
C ILE A 41 6.06 11.96 8.10
N PRO A 42 5.50 13.18 8.19
CA PRO A 42 4.69 13.58 9.33
C PRO A 42 3.34 12.84 9.32
N GLY A 43 2.88 12.44 10.51
CA GLY A 43 1.57 11.81 10.69
C GLY A 43 1.54 10.29 10.52
N LEU A 44 2.64 9.63 10.13
CA LEU A 44 2.70 8.16 10.14
C LEU A 44 2.75 7.61 11.57
N ALA A 45 1.82 6.70 11.86
CA ALA A 45 1.84 5.88 13.07
C ALA A 45 3.02 4.89 13.05
N PRO A 46 3.51 4.38 14.20
CA PRO A 46 4.65 3.46 14.25
C PRO A 46 4.52 2.23 13.33
N ARG A 47 3.34 1.59 13.29
CA ARG A 47 3.09 0.45 12.40
C ARG A 47 3.05 0.84 10.91
N GLN A 48 2.49 2.00 10.58
CA GLN A 48 2.51 2.53 9.21
C GLN A 48 3.92 2.85 8.73
N ARG A 49 4.79 3.31 9.63
CA ARG A 49 6.20 3.56 9.35
C ARG A 49 6.97 2.26 9.06
N ALA A 50 6.68 1.19 9.79
CA ALA A 50 7.24 -0.13 9.49
C ALA A 50 6.79 -0.64 8.10
N ILE A 51 5.52 -0.44 7.75
CA ILE A 51 5.00 -0.78 6.41
C ILE A 51 5.72 0.04 5.33
N CYS A 52 5.86 1.36 5.52
CA CYS A 52 6.60 2.23 4.62
C CYS A 52 8.05 1.77 4.41
N GLN A 53 8.74 1.37 5.49
CA GLN A 53 10.10 0.86 5.39
C GLN A 53 10.20 -0.43 4.59
N SER A 54 9.19 -1.31 4.68
CA SER A 54 9.12 -2.54 3.89
C SER A 54 8.69 -2.30 2.44
N ARG A 55 7.85 -1.29 2.19
CA ARG A 55 7.23 -0.95 0.91
C ARG A 55 7.32 0.55 0.64
N PRO A 56 8.54 1.09 0.41
CA PRO A 56 8.74 2.52 0.20
C PRO A 56 8.22 2.99 -1.17
N ASP A 57 8.09 2.08 -2.15
CA ASP A 57 7.44 2.32 -3.43
C ASP A 57 5.96 2.69 -3.27
N ALA A 58 5.28 2.06 -2.31
CA ALA A 58 3.85 2.21 -2.10
C ALA A 58 3.45 3.50 -1.37
N ILE A 59 4.33 4.10 -0.57
CA ILE A 59 3.93 5.22 0.31
C ILE A 59 3.46 6.44 -0.47
N ILE A 60 4.02 6.66 -1.67
CA ILE A 60 3.64 7.76 -2.55
C ILE A 60 2.21 7.54 -3.04
N VAL A 61 1.92 6.35 -3.60
CA VAL A 61 0.59 5.95 -4.08
C VAL A 61 -0.46 6.00 -2.97
N ILE A 62 -0.11 5.56 -1.76
CA ILE A 62 -1.00 5.64 -0.60
C ILE A 62 -1.29 7.11 -0.22
N GLY A 63 -0.28 7.98 -0.30
CA GLY A 63 -0.43 9.41 -0.09
C GLY A 63 -1.38 10.05 -1.13
N GLU A 64 -1.20 9.72 -2.40
CA GLU A 64 -2.06 10.15 -3.50
C GLU A 64 -3.51 9.67 -3.31
N GLY A 65 -3.71 8.40 -2.94
CA GLY A 65 -5.03 7.85 -2.65
C GLY A 65 -5.70 8.50 -1.43
N SER A 66 -4.91 8.83 -0.41
CA SER A 66 -5.41 9.58 0.75
C SER A 66 -5.83 11.00 0.36
N GLN A 67 -5.04 11.67 -0.47
CA GLN A 67 -5.37 13.00 -0.99
C GLN A 67 -6.60 12.97 -1.89
N MET A 68 -6.75 11.94 -2.72
CA MET A 68 -7.94 11.71 -3.55
C MET A 68 -9.19 11.62 -2.67
N GLY A 69 -9.15 10.83 -1.60
CA GLY A 69 -10.28 10.73 -0.66
C GLY A 69 -10.60 12.06 0.05
N ILE A 70 -9.58 12.86 0.40
CA ILE A 70 -9.77 14.19 0.99
C ILE A 70 -10.43 15.15 -0.01
N ASN A 71 -9.96 15.15 -1.27
CA ASN A 71 -10.54 15.99 -2.33
C ASN A 71 -12.01 15.62 -2.57
N GLU A 72 -12.33 14.33 -2.58
CA GLU A 72 -13.71 13.85 -2.73
C GLU A 72 -14.57 14.23 -1.52
N CYS A 73 -14.04 14.15 -0.30
CA CYS A 73 -14.71 14.65 0.91
C CYS A 73 -15.07 16.13 0.76
N GLN A 74 -14.10 16.97 0.39
CA GLN A 74 -14.31 18.40 0.19
C GLN A 74 -15.34 18.67 -0.90
N PHE A 75 -15.31 17.88 -1.99
CA PHE A 75 -16.30 17.97 -3.04
C PHE A 75 -17.71 17.64 -2.54
N GLN A 76 -17.90 16.50 -1.87
CA GLN A 76 -19.20 16.06 -1.35
C GLN A 76 -19.78 17.04 -0.32
N PHE A 77 -18.93 17.62 0.52
CA PHE A 77 -19.34 18.52 1.60
C PHE A 77 -19.15 20.02 1.28
N ARG A 78 -18.95 20.40 0.00
CA ARG A 78 -18.64 21.79 -0.42
C ARG A 78 -19.65 22.84 0.03
N ASN A 79 -20.92 22.45 0.18
CA ASN A 79 -22.02 23.34 0.61
C ASN A 79 -22.41 23.12 2.08
N GLY A 80 -21.66 22.29 2.82
CA GLY A 80 -21.90 21.99 4.23
C GLY A 80 -21.21 22.99 5.16
N ARG A 81 -21.74 23.14 6.39
CA ARG A 81 -21.05 23.89 7.46
C ARG A 81 -19.69 23.27 7.80
N TRP A 82 -19.64 21.94 7.76
CA TRP A 82 -18.41 21.17 7.77
C TRP A 82 -18.11 20.75 6.34
N ASN A 83 -16.99 21.20 5.77
CA ASN A 83 -16.66 21.07 4.35
C ASN A 83 -15.33 20.32 4.10
N CYS A 84 -14.88 19.52 5.07
CA CYS A 84 -13.61 18.79 5.02
C CYS A 84 -12.33 19.65 4.83
N SER A 85 -12.41 20.98 4.81
CA SER A 85 -11.26 21.88 4.52
C SER A 85 -10.09 21.71 5.50
N ALA A 86 -10.40 21.36 6.75
CA ALA A 86 -9.38 21.08 7.75
C ALA A 86 -8.59 19.79 7.43
N LEU A 87 -9.14 18.84 6.66
CA LEU A 87 -8.43 17.60 6.30
C LEU A 87 -7.27 17.90 5.34
N GLY A 88 -6.12 17.24 5.56
CA GLY A 88 -4.95 17.37 4.69
C GLY A 88 -4.07 18.61 4.89
N GLU A 89 -4.47 19.59 5.70
CA GLU A 89 -3.76 20.87 5.88
C GLU A 89 -2.28 20.74 6.30
N ARG A 90 -1.96 19.76 7.16
CA ARG A 90 -0.57 19.49 7.61
C ARG A 90 0.01 18.20 7.03
N THR A 91 -0.84 17.19 6.85
CA THR A 91 -0.46 15.86 6.36
C THR A 91 -1.72 15.06 6.05
N VAL A 92 -1.68 14.28 4.97
CA VAL A 92 -2.74 13.32 4.59
C VAL A 92 -2.79 12.13 5.54
N PHE A 93 -1.70 11.82 6.24
CA PHE A 93 -1.61 10.67 7.13
C PHE A 93 -1.97 10.99 8.59
N GLY A 94 -1.95 12.25 9.03
CA GLY A 94 -1.99 12.56 10.47
C GLY A 94 -3.35 12.93 11.05
N LYS A 95 -4.37 13.24 10.26
CA LYS A 95 -5.57 13.91 10.80
C LYS A 95 -6.64 12.92 11.24
N GLU A 96 -6.63 12.61 12.54
CA GLU A 96 -7.73 11.93 13.22
C GLU A 96 -8.81 12.94 13.65
N LEU A 97 -10.04 12.76 13.18
CA LEU A 97 -11.19 13.49 13.74
C LEU A 97 -11.50 12.90 15.12
N LYS A 98 -11.19 13.67 16.18
CA LYS A 98 -11.33 13.24 17.58
C LYS A 98 -12.76 12.86 17.98
N VAL A 99 -13.76 13.44 17.33
CA VAL A 99 -15.19 13.26 17.65
C VAL A 99 -15.78 12.12 16.80
N GLY A 100 -16.55 11.23 17.44
CA GLY A 100 -17.30 10.15 16.78
C GLY A 100 -18.56 10.67 16.10
N SER A 101 -18.39 11.33 14.95
CA SER A 101 -19.49 11.93 14.20
C SER A 101 -19.74 11.22 12.85
N ARG A 102 -20.84 11.56 12.17
CA ARG A 102 -21.15 11.03 10.83
C ARG A 102 -20.12 11.49 9.80
N GLU A 103 -19.64 12.72 9.95
CA GLU A 103 -18.57 13.31 9.13
C GLU A 103 -17.25 12.56 9.32
N ALA A 104 -16.95 12.16 10.56
CA ALA A 104 -15.82 11.29 10.83
C ALA A 104 -16.01 9.94 10.13
N ALA A 105 -17.15 9.28 10.29
CA ALA A 105 -17.41 8.00 9.62
C ALA A 105 -17.20 8.07 8.10
N PHE A 106 -17.75 9.11 7.45
CA PHE A 106 -17.55 9.34 6.02
C PHE A 106 -16.07 9.56 5.66
N THR A 107 -15.33 10.34 6.45
CA THR A 107 -13.91 10.62 6.22
C THR A 107 -13.07 9.34 6.23
N TYR A 108 -13.27 8.45 7.20
CA TYR A 108 -12.55 7.18 7.28
C TYR A 108 -12.88 6.29 6.06
N ALA A 109 -14.16 6.22 5.70
CA ALA A 109 -14.59 5.45 4.53
C ALA A 109 -13.98 5.98 3.23
N ILE A 110 -14.11 7.28 2.93
CA ILE A 110 -13.67 7.83 1.64
C ILE A 110 -12.14 7.84 1.49
N ILE A 111 -11.40 8.02 2.58
CA ILE A 111 -9.93 7.91 2.55
C ILE A 111 -9.51 6.46 2.33
N ALA A 112 -10.14 5.49 3.01
CA ALA A 112 -9.84 4.08 2.82
C ALA A 112 -10.18 3.61 1.39
N ALA A 113 -11.28 4.11 0.82
CA ALA A 113 -11.67 3.90 -0.57
C ALA A 113 -10.62 4.48 -1.55
N GLY A 114 -10.22 5.74 -1.34
CA GLY A 114 -9.22 6.41 -2.17
C GLY A 114 -7.86 5.70 -2.17
N VAL A 115 -7.42 5.20 -1.01
CA VAL A 115 -6.20 4.38 -0.90
C VAL A 115 -6.34 3.05 -1.64
N ALA A 116 -7.44 2.33 -1.46
CA ALA A 116 -7.68 1.07 -2.17
C ALA A 116 -7.73 1.25 -3.69
N HIS A 117 -8.41 2.32 -4.15
CA HIS A 117 -8.45 2.70 -5.56
C HIS A 117 -7.05 2.98 -6.09
N ALA A 118 -6.31 3.90 -5.46
CA ALA A 118 -5.00 4.32 -5.94
C ALA A 118 -4.00 3.15 -6.03
N ILE A 119 -3.98 2.27 -5.02
CA ILE A 119 -3.14 1.06 -5.06
C ILE A 119 -3.54 0.17 -6.24
N THR A 120 -4.84 -0.12 -6.39
CA THR A 120 -5.35 -0.98 -7.46
C THR A 120 -4.98 -0.42 -8.85
N ALA A 121 -5.16 0.87 -9.04
CA ALA A 121 -4.83 1.57 -10.28
C ALA A 121 -3.32 1.52 -10.56
N ALA A 122 -2.49 1.82 -9.56
CA ALA A 122 -1.03 1.79 -9.69
C ALA A 122 -0.51 0.38 -10.01
N CYS A 123 -1.08 -0.67 -9.41
CA CYS A 123 -0.76 -2.07 -9.75
C CYS A 123 -1.09 -2.38 -11.21
N THR A 124 -2.27 -1.96 -11.68
CA THR A 124 -2.74 -2.19 -13.05
C THR A 124 -1.89 -1.44 -14.08
N GLN A 125 -1.36 -0.27 -13.71
CA GLN A 125 -0.47 0.54 -14.54
C GLN A 125 0.99 0.07 -14.51
N GLY A 126 1.37 -0.82 -13.60
CA GLY A 126 2.75 -1.27 -13.41
C GLY A 126 3.64 -0.27 -12.65
N ASN A 127 3.05 0.65 -11.89
CA ASN A 127 3.77 1.66 -11.09
C ASN A 127 4.23 1.12 -9.72
N LEU A 128 3.81 -0.09 -9.33
CA LEU A 128 4.20 -0.78 -8.10
C LEU A 128 4.85 -2.12 -8.43
N SER A 129 5.94 -2.47 -7.75
CA SER A 129 6.76 -3.65 -8.10
C SER A 129 6.14 -4.99 -7.70
N ASP A 130 5.40 -5.01 -6.59
CA ASP A 130 4.97 -6.27 -5.95
C ASP A 130 3.53 -6.67 -6.30
N CYS A 131 2.93 -6.02 -7.29
CA CYS A 131 1.58 -6.32 -7.76
C CYS A 131 1.46 -6.09 -9.28
N GLY A 132 0.30 -6.47 -9.84
CA GLY A 132 0.06 -6.32 -11.27
C GLY A 132 -1.42 -6.53 -11.61
N CYS A 133 -1.67 -6.99 -12.83
CA CYS A 133 -3.01 -7.32 -13.31
C CYS A 133 -3.58 -8.56 -12.61
N ASP A 134 -4.90 -8.61 -12.47
CA ASP A 134 -5.61 -9.84 -12.16
C ASP A 134 -5.49 -10.84 -13.33
N LYS A 135 -5.15 -12.08 -12.99
CA LYS A 135 -4.88 -13.17 -13.94
C LYS A 135 -5.99 -14.21 -13.97
N GLU A 136 -6.99 -14.11 -13.10
CA GLU A 136 -8.00 -15.17 -12.89
C GLU A 136 -8.79 -15.50 -14.17
N LYS A 137 -9.11 -14.48 -14.97
CA LYS A 137 -9.88 -14.62 -16.21
C LYS A 137 -9.05 -14.42 -17.48
N GLN A 138 -7.76 -14.14 -17.36
CA GLN A 138 -6.93 -13.75 -18.50
C GLN A 138 -6.90 -14.85 -19.57
N GLY A 139 -7.26 -14.50 -20.81
CA GLY A 139 -7.27 -15.42 -21.95
C GLY A 139 -8.46 -16.40 -21.98
N GLN A 140 -9.40 -16.32 -21.04
CA GLN A 140 -10.63 -17.12 -21.11
C GLN A 140 -11.52 -16.63 -22.25
N TYR A 141 -12.06 -17.57 -23.03
CA TYR A 141 -12.93 -17.29 -24.16
C TYR A 141 -14.39 -17.63 -23.81
N HIS A 142 -15.27 -16.64 -23.92
CA HIS A 142 -16.71 -16.83 -23.81
C HIS A 142 -17.27 -17.23 -25.19
N LYS A 143 -17.41 -18.54 -25.42
CA LYS A 143 -17.85 -19.12 -26.70
C LYS A 143 -19.25 -18.64 -27.12
N GLU A 144 -20.17 -18.50 -26.15
CA GLU A 144 -21.57 -18.14 -26.42
C GLU A 144 -21.73 -16.66 -26.82
N GLU A 145 -20.90 -15.78 -26.25
CA GLU A 145 -20.98 -14.33 -26.47
C GLU A 145 -19.92 -13.80 -27.45
N GLY A 146 -19.02 -14.66 -27.94
CA GLY A 146 -18.06 -14.33 -28.99
C GLY A 146 -16.88 -13.44 -28.58
N TRP A 147 -16.68 -13.16 -27.30
CA TRP A 147 -15.59 -12.33 -26.79
C TRP A 147 -14.58 -13.11 -25.94
N LYS A 148 -13.35 -12.60 -25.84
CA LYS A 148 -12.28 -13.14 -25.00
C LYS A 148 -11.82 -12.12 -23.98
N TRP A 149 -11.50 -12.58 -22.78
CA TRP A 149 -10.80 -11.78 -21.78
C TRP A 149 -9.40 -11.41 -22.30
N GLY A 150 -9.03 -10.14 -22.13
CA GLY A 150 -7.74 -9.62 -22.55
C GLY A 150 -7.40 -8.33 -21.80
N GLY A 151 -6.23 -7.77 -22.10
CA GLY A 151 -5.73 -6.57 -21.43
C GLY A 151 -5.23 -6.85 -20.00
N CYS A 152 -5.28 -5.81 -19.17
CA CYS A 152 -4.87 -5.85 -17.76
C CYS A 152 -6.07 -5.53 -16.89
N SER A 153 -6.70 -6.57 -16.34
CA SER A 153 -7.78 -6.43 -15.37
C SER A 153 -7.22 -5.98 -14.02
N ALA A 154 -7.97 -5.15 -13.31
CA ALA A 154 -7.52 -4.59 -12.04
C ALA A 154 -7.61 -5.64 -10.91
N ASP A 155 -6.53 -5.87 -10.16
CA ASP A 155 -6.56 -6.74 -8.98
C ASP A 155 -7.08 -6.00 -7.74
N ILE A 156 -8.40 -5.91 -7.64
CA ILE A 156 -9.11 -5.23 -6.55
C ILE A 156 -8.83 -5.92 -5.20
N ARG A 157 -8.63 -7.24 -5.19
CA ARG A 157 -8.36 -7.99 -3.95
C ARG A 157 -7.04 -7.56 -3.33
N TYR A 158 -6.00 -7.43 -4.16
CA TYR A 158 -4.71 -6.91 -3.71
C TYR A 158 -4.85 -5.48 -3.17
N GLY A 159 -5.53 -4.59 -3.92
CA GLY A 159 -5.72 -3.20 -3.52
C GLY A 159 -6.43 -3.04 -2.18
N ILE A 160 -7.57 -3.73 -1.99
CA ILE A 160 -8.30 -3.75 -0.72
C ILE A 160 -7.44 -4.32 0.40
N GLY A 161 -6.74 -5.43 0.14
CA GLY A 161 -5.90 -6.10 1.13
C GLY A 161 -4.77 -5.21 1.61
N PHE A 162 -4.06 -4.54 0.70
CA PHE A 162 -2.95 -3.69 1.09
C PHE A 162 -3.41 -2.37 1.73
N ALA A 163 -4.50 -1.77 1.22
CA ALA A 163 -5.14 -0.62 1.86
C ALA A 163 -5.56 -0.95 3.30
N LYS A 164 -6.12 -2.13 3.54
CA LYS A 164 -6.45 -2.61 4.89
C LYS A 164 -5.23 -2.64 5.80
N VAL A 165 -4.14 -3.27 5.35
CA VAL A 165 -2.89 -3.37 6.12
C VAL A 165 -2.37 -1.99 6.52
N PHE A 166 -2.37 -1.01 5.61
CA PHE A 166 -1.84 0.32 5.90
C PHE A 166 -2.80 1.24 6.66
N VAL A 167 -4.05 1.35 6.23
CA VAL A 167 -5.02 2.30 6.81
C VAL A 167 -5.37 1.89 8.23
N ASP A 168 -5.57 0.59 8.49
CA ASP A 168 -5.95 0.07 9.80
C ASP A 168 -4.75 0.00 10.77
N ALA A 169 -3.50 0.13 10.31
CA ALA A 169 -2.30 0.01 11.14
C ALA A 169 -2.19 1.04 12.29
N ARG A 170 -2.91 2.16 12.21
CA ARG A 170 -2.98 3.15 13.29
C ARG A 170 -3.94 2.77 14.41
N GLU A 171 -4.89 1.89 14.12
CA GLU A 171 -5.99 1.50 15.01
C GLU A 171 -5.53 0.41 16.00
N ILE A 172 -4.71 0.82 16.98
CA ILE A 172 -4.03 -0.12 17.90
C ILE A 172 -4.88 -0.42 19.15
N LYS A 173 -5.65 0.56 19.63
CA LYS A 173 -6.38 0.44 20.89
C LYS A 173 -7.67 -0.36 20.69
N GLN A 174 -8.00 -1.23 21.63
CA GLN A 174 -9.28 -1.96 21.61
C GLN A 174 -10.36 -1.14 22.32
N ASN A 175 -10.90 -0.13 21.65
CA ASN A 175 -12.01 0.67 22.18
C ASN A 175 -13.11 0.85 21.12
N ALA A 176 -14.30 1.31 21.57
CA ALA A 176 -15.46 1.51 20.70
C ALA A 176 -15.13 2.43 19.50
N ARG A 177 -14.24 3.41 19.70
CA ARG A 177 -13.83 4.33 18.64
C ARG A 177 -13.03 3.64 17.55
N THR A 178 -12.05 2.84 17.92
CA THR A 178 -11.24 2.06 16.97
C THR A 178 -12.10 1.04 16.22
N LEU A 179 -13.04 0.37 16.90
CA LEU A 179 -13.98 -0.53 16.22
C LEU A 179 -14.83 0.20 15.18
N MET A 180 -15.32 1.40 15.49
CA MET A 180 -16.04 2.25 14.54
C MET A 180 -15.13 2.66 13.37
N ASN A 181 -13.90 3.10 13.62
CA ASN A 181 -12.94 3.46 12.58
C ASN A 181 -12.66 2.28 11.64
N LEU A 182 -12.37 1.10 12.19
CA LEU A 182 -12.14 -0.13 11.42
C LEU A 182 -13.35 -0.53 10.58
N HIS A 183 -14.56 -0.42 11.14
CA HIS A 183 -15.81 -0.66 10.41
C HIS A 183 -15.96 0.31 9.24
N ASN A 184 -15.77 1.61 9.45
CA ASN A 184 -15.91 2.63 8.40
C ASN A 184 -14.84 2.48 7.32
N ASN A 185 -13.59 2.17 7.68
CA ASN A 185 -12.53 1.88 6.72
C ASN A 185 -12.90 0.68 5.84
N GLU A 186 -13.43 -0.39 6.46
CA GLU A 186 -13.86 -1.59 5.75
C GLU A 186 -15.04 -1.31 4.82
N ALA A 187 -16.00 -0.50 5.27
CA ALA A 187 -17.11 -0.06 4.44
C ALA A 187 -16.59 0.70 3.21
N GLY A 188 -15.68 1.67 3.39
CA GLY A 188 -15.08 2.43 2.30
C GLY A 188 -14.34 1.57 1.27
N ARG A 189 -13.57 0.57 1.72
CA ARG A 189 -12.83 -0.34 0.81
C ARG A 189 -13.73 -1.24 -0.03
N LYS A 190 -15.00 -1.43 0.35
CA LYS A 190 -15.95 -2.37 -0.27
C LYS A 190 -16.96 -1.72 -1.21
N VAL A 191 -16.95 -0.39 -1.32
CA VAL A 191 -17.76 0.38 -2.28
C VAL A 191 -17.01 0.48 -3.59
#